data_AF-R9LVG3-F1
#
_entry.id   AF-R9LVG3-F1
#
_cell.length_a   1.000
_cell.length_b   1.000
_cell.length_c   1.000
_cell.angle_alpha   90.00
_cell.angle_beta   90.00
_cell.angle_gamma   90.00
#
_symmetry.space_group_name_H-M   'P 1'
#
loop_
_entity.id
_entity.type
_entity.pdbx_description
1 polymer ?
#
loop_
_entity_poly.entity_id
_entity_poly.type
_entity_poly.pdbx_seq_one_letter_code
_entity_poly.pdbx_strand_id
1 'polypeptide(L)'
;MKKKKAERQPKGYGAASPDSMGARFMPVDAILAQLSSLKDNSKSFIDGSDAEADEIWAADVAACEAATAIIIALQDEGISGPEQVRDLVQDYNAQAKQYQAMHQKYEVPVRPKNLGGVWLCPDCNRQMRPGNNYCWNCGKRLGW
;
A
#
# COMPACT_ATOMS: atom_id res chain seq x y z
N MET A 1 36.59 18.86 32.10
CA MET A 1 36.07 19.35 30.80
C MET A 1 35.02 18.36 30.28
N LYS A 2 33.73 18.67 30.44
CA LYS A 2 32.61 17.83 29.97
C LYS A 2 31.96 18.52 28.78
N LYS A 3 32.08 17.95 27.57
CA LYS A 3 31.48 18.48 26.34
C LYS A 3 29.96 18.27 26.40
N LYS A 4 29.18 19.35 26.50
CA LYS A 4 27.71 19.34 26.36
C LYS A 4 27.37 18.98 24.90
N LYS A 5 26.56 17.95 24.69
CA LYS A 5 25.96 17.66 23.38
C LYS A 5 24.90 18.72 23.11
N ALA A 6 25.00 19.40 21.97
CA ALA A 6 24.03 20.37 21.51
C ALA A 6 22.77 19.64 21.02
N GLU A 7 21.65 19.89 21.69
CA GLU A 7 20.32 19.42 21.32
C GLU A 7 19.85 20.25 20.11
N ARG A 8 19.67 19.61 18.96
CA ARG A 8 19.06 20.26 17.79
C ARG A 8 17.56 20.34 18.02
N GLN A 9 17.06 21.55 18.28
CA GLN A 9 15.63 21.84 18.27
C GLN A 9 15.03 21.53 16.89
N PRO A 10 13.82 20.96 16.81
CA PRO A 10 13.11 20.81 15.55
C PRO A 10 12.76 22.19 15.00
N LYS A 11 13.11 22.43 13.72
CA LYS A 11 12.74 23.64 12.99
C LYS A 11 11.22 23.79 13.04
N GLY A 12 10.75 24.88 13.64
CA GLY A 12 9.36 25.29 13.57
C GLY A 12 8.96 25.46 12.10
N TYR A 13 8.01 24.65 11.65
CA TYR A 13 7.29 24.92 10.41
C TYR A 13 6.49 26.18 10.67
N GLY A 14 6.91 27.28 10.05
CA GLY A 14 6.15 28.52 10.03
C GLY A 14 4.76 28.24 9.51
N ALA A 15 3.76 28.84 10.16
CA ALA A 15 2.36 28.79 9.77
C ALA A 15 2.24 29.14 8.28
N ALA A 16 2.00 28.13 7.45
CA ALA A 16 1.58 28.33 6.08
C ALA A 16 0.11 28.77 6.11
N SER A 17 -0.18 29.91 5.50
CA SER A 17 -1.54 30.41 5.28
C SER A 17 -2.43 29.34 4.63
N PRO A 18 -3.73 29.26 4.98
CA PRO A 18 -4.63 28.21 4.46
C PRO A 18 -4.90 28.30 2.95
N ASP A 19 -4.63 29.44 2.33
CA ASP A 19 -5.16 29.77 0.99
C ASP A 19 -4.22 29.45 -0.18
N SER A 20 -3.03 28.88 0.04
CA SER A 20 -2.07 28.60 -1.06
C SER A 20 -1.91 27.11 -1.43
N MET A 21 -2.80 26.24 -0.96
CA MET A 21 -2.85 24.80 -1.29
C MET A 21 -4.10 24.40 -2.08
N GLY A 22 -4.70 25.34 -2.81
CA GLY A 22 -5.71 25.06 -3.83
C GLY A 22 -5.12 24.37 -5.07
N ALA A 23 -4.45 23.24 -4.88
CA ALA A 23 -4.16 22.33 -5.99
C ALA A 23 -5.49 21.81 -6.51
N ARG A 24 -5.69 21.91 -7.83
CA ARG A 24 -6.91 21.56 -8.58
C ARG A 24 -7.36 20.12 -8.30
N PHE A 25 -8.09 19.89 -7.23
CA PHE A 25 -8.75 18.61 -6.99
C PHE A 25 -10.08 18.62 -7.76
N MET A 26 -10.12 17.90 -8.88
CA MET A 26 -11.38 17.67 -9.59
C MET A 26 -12.12 16.55 -8.85
N PRO A 27 -13.36 16.77 -8.38
CA PRO A 27 -14.12 15.70 -7.73
C PRO A 27 -14.37 14.56 -8.72
N VAL A 28 -14.49 13.33 -8.22
CA VAL A 28 -14.59 12.13 -9.07
C VAL A 28 -15.74 12.23 -10.07
N ASP A 29 -16.89 12.76 -9.65
CA ASP A 29 -18.04 12.96 -10.54
C ASP A 29 -17.73 13.93 -11.69
N ALA A 30 -16.92 14.96 -11.44
CA ALA A 30 -16.48 15.88 -12.49
C ALA A 30 -15.44 15.24 -13.42
N ILE A 31 -14.59 14.34 -12.90
CA ILE A 31 -13.68 13.54 -13.72
C ILE A 31 -14.48 12.61 -14.65
N LEU A 32 -15.46 11.89 -14.11
CA LEU A 32 -16.34 11.01 -14.89
C LEU A 32 -17.12 11.79 -15.95
N ALA A 33 -17.64 12.97 -15.61
CA ALA A 33 -18.30 13.84 -16.57
C ALA A 33 -17.35 14.30 -17.70
N GLN A 34 -16.11 14.67 -17.37
CA GLN A 34 -15.11 15.05 -18.37
C GLN A 34 -14.67 13.88 -19.25
N LEU A 35 -14.48 12.68 -18.69
CA LEU A 35 -14.19 11.48 -19.47
C LEU A 35 -15.34 11.12 -20.43
N SER A 36 -16.60 11.26 -19.99
CA SER A 36 -17.74 11.08 -20.89
C SER A 36 -17.74 12.11 -22.02
N SER A 37 -17.49 13.38 -21.71
CA SER A 37 -17.41 14.43 -22.73
C SER A 37 -16.26 14.19 -23.71
N LEU A 38 -15.08 13.76 -23.22
CA LEU A 38 -13.92 13.47 -24.07
C LEU A 38 -14.21 12.28 -25.00
N LYS A 39 -14.83 11.23 -24.47
CA LYS A 39 -15.29 10.08 -25.26
C LYS A 39 -16.25 10.51 -26.37
N ASP A 40 -17.24 11.34 -26.06
CA ASP A 40 -18.22 11.79 -27.04
C ASP A 40 -17.57 12.69 -28.11
N ASN A 41 -16.60 13.52 -27.73
CA ASN A 41 -15.77 14.28 -28.67
C ASN A 41 -14.98 13.35 -29.59
N SER A 42 -14.24 12.37 -29.06
CA SER A 42 -13.48 11.41 -29.88
C SER A 42 -14.39 10.62 -30.83
N LYS A 43 -15.59 10.19 -30.37
CA LYS A 43 -16.59 9.54 -31.24
C LYS A 43 -17.02 10.44 -32.40
N SER A 44 -17.11 11.75 -32.20
CA SER A 44 -17.55 12.69 -33.24
C SER A 44 -16.55 12.85 -34.39
N PHE A 45 -15.28 12.49 -34.18
CA PHE A 45 -14.24 12.53 -35.22
C PHE A 45 -14.12 11.23 -36.03
N ILE A 46 -14.87 10.19 -35.68
CA ILE A 46 -14.92 8.94 -36.44
C ILE A 46 -15.96 9.12 -37.56
N ASP A 47 -15.50 9.35 -38.79
CA ASP A 47 -16.36 9.68 -39.93
C ASP A 47 -16.19 8.77 -41.15
N GLY A 48 -15.26 7.81 -41.10
CA GLY A 48 -14.99 6.87 -42.19
C GLY A 48 -14.13 7.45 -43.32
N SER A 49 -13.66 8.69 -43.19
CA SER A 49 -12.87 9.36 -44.24
C SER A 49 -11.40 8.96 -44.22
N ASP A 50 -10.85 8.65 -43.03
CA ASP A 50 -9.47 8.24 -42.82
C ASP A 50 -9.44 7.08 -41.82
N ALA A 51 -9.17 5.87 -42.32
CA ALA A 51 -9.14 4.66 -41.52
C ALA A 51 -8.07 4.69 -40.42
N GLU A 52 -6.93 5.34 -40.67
CA GLU A 52 -5.84 5.41 -39.69
C GLU A 52 -6.22 6.40 -38.56
N ALA A 53 -6.83 7.53 -38.91
CA ALA A 53 -7.33 8.48 -37.92
C ALA A 53 -8.51 7.91 -37.12
N ASP A 54 -9.44 7.22 -37.78
CA ASP A 54 -10.59 6.57 -37.14
C ASP A 54 -10.15 5.52 -36.11
N GLU A 55 -9.11 4.74 -36.40
CA GLU A 55 -8.53 3.77 -35.46
C GLU A 55 -7.98 4.47 -34.20
N ILE A 56 -7.32 5.62 -34.35
CA ILE A 56 -6.82 6.41 -33.22
C ILE A 56 -7.97 6.92 -32.36
N TRP A 57 -9.00 7.51 -32.97
CA TRP A 57 -10.16 8.01 -32.23
C TRP A 57 -10.95 6.88 -31.55
N ALA A 58 -11.05 5.72 -32.20
CA ALA A 58 -11.64 4.53 -31.59
C ALA A 58 -10.83 4.04 -30.37
N ALA A 59 -9.49 4.11 -30.43
CA ALA A 59 -8.64 3.80 -29.30
C ALA A 59 -8.84 4.77 -28.13
N ASP A 60 -8.98 6.08 -28.40
CA ASP A 60 -9.28 7.09 -27.38
C ASP A 60 -10.63 6.86 -26.68
N VAL A 61 -11.64 6.46 -27.45
CA VAL A 61 -12.96 6.07 -26.92
C VAL A 61 -12.82 4.88 -25.97
N ALA A 62 -12.11 3.84 -26.39
CA ALA A 62 -11.88 2.66 -25.58
C ALA A 62 -11.10 3.00 -24.29
N ALA A 63 -10.12 3.90 -24.37
CA ALA A 63 -9.36 4.36 -23.21
C ALA A 63 -10.25 5.12 -22.20
N CYS A 64 -11.13 6.01 -22.67
CA CYS A 64 -12.08 6.73 -21.81
C CYS A 64 -13.07 5.78 -21.11
N GLU A 65 -13.58 4.77 -21.82
CA GLU A 65 -14.49 3.76 -21.28
C GLU A 65 -13.79 2.88 -20.23
N ALA A 66 -12.55 2.44 -20.51
CA ALA A 66 -11.74 1.69 -19.55
C ALA A 66 -11.41 2.50 -18.29
N ALA A 67 -11.04 3.78 -18.44
CA ALA A 67 -10.77 4.67 -17.31
C ALA A 67 -12.02 4.87 -16.44
N THR A 68 -13.18 5.06 -17.07
CA THR A 68 -14.48 5.18 -16.38
C THR A 68 -14.80 3.91 -15.57
N ALA A 69 -14.62 2.72 -16.16
CA ALA A 69 -14.87 1.45 -15.48
C ALA A 69 -13.98 1.26 -14.24
N ILE A 70 -12.70 1.62 -14.34
CA ILE A 70 -11.77 1.55 -13.20
C ILE A 70 -12.22 2.49 -12.07
N ILE A 71 -12.60 3.72 -12.40
CA ILE A 71 -13.02 4.71 -11.41
C ILE A 71 -14.32 4.28 -10.70
N ILE A 72 -15.30 3.77 -11.45
CA ILE A 72 -16.56 3.26 -10.88
C ILE A 72 -16.28 2.08 -9.94
N ALA A 73 -15.44 1.13 -10.36
CA ALA A 73 -15.09 -0.01 -9.50
C ALA A 73 -14.40 0.44 -8.18
N LEU A 74 -13.60 1.51 -8.21
CA LEU A 74 -13.03 2.09 -6.99
C LEU A 74 -14.09 2.78 -6.13
N GLN A 75 -15.05 3.49 -6.73
CA GLN A 75 -16.14 4.14 -6.00
C GLN A 75 -17.08 3.13 -5.33
N ASP A 76 -17.35 1.98 -5.97
CA ASP A 76 -18.17 0.89 -5.41
C ASP A 76 -17.55 0.32 -4.12
N GLU A 77 -16.21 0.32 -4.03
CA GLU A 77 -15.45 -0.04 -2.83
C GLU A 77 -15.30 1.14 -1.83
N GLY A 78 -15.97 2.26 -2.07
CA GLY A 78 -15.94 3.46 -1.22
C GLY A 78 -14.70 4.34 -1.39
N ILE A 79 -13.88 4.11 -2.42
CA ILE A 79 -12.64 4.84 -2.67
C ILE A 79 -12.90 6.00 -3.63
N SER A 80 -12.84 7.21 -3.11
CA SER A 80 -13.22 8.43 -3.83
C SER A 80 -12.05 9.37 -4.13
N GLY A 81 -10.81 8.91 -3.96
CA GLY A 81 -9.66 9.75 -4.28
C GLY A 81 -8.31 9.03 -4.23
N PRO A 82 -7.29 9.64 -4.86
CA PRO A 82 -5.95 9.07 -4.96
C PRO A 82 -5.28 8.87 -3.59
N GLU A 83 -5.54 9.75 -2.61
CA GLU A 83 -5.00 9.56 -1.25
C GLU A 83 -5.65 8.36 -0.57
N GLN A 84 -6.96 8.16 -0.70
CA GLN A 84 -7.65 6.98 -0.17
C GLN A 84 -7.15 5.67 -0.80
N VAL A 85 -6.85 5.68 -2.12
CA VAL A 85 -6.20 4.54 -2.79
C VAL A 85 -4.84 4.24 -2.16
N ARG A 86 -4.01 5.27 -1.90
CA ARG A 86 -2.69 5.10 -1.30
C ARG A 86 -2.77 4.61 0.14
N ASP A 87 -3.69 5.16 0.92
CA ASP A 87 -3.92 4.77 2.31
C ASP A 87 -4.34 3.30 2.39
N LEU A 88 -5.28 2.88 1.54
CA LEU A 88 -5.69 1.48 1.45
C LEU A 88 -4.51 0.54 1.17
N VAL A 89 -3.67 0.87 0.18
CA VAL A 89 -2.49 0.08 -0.16
C VAL A 89 -1.49 0.05 1.01
N GLN A 90 -1.31 1.17 1.72
CA GLN A 90 -0.44 1.22 2.89
C GLN A 90 -0.97 0.33 4.03
N ASP A 91 -2.27 0.37 4.29
CA ASP A 91 -2.92 -0.42 5.33
C ASP A 91 -2.84 -1.92 5.03
N TYR A 92 -3.11 -2.34 3.78
CA TYR A 92 -2.93 -3.73 3.37
C TYR A 92 -1.49 -4.20 3.55
N ASN A 93 -0.51 -3.38 3.17
CA ASN A 93 0.90 -3.71 3.36
C ASN A 93 1.28 -3.81 4.85
N ALA A 94 0.73 -2.94 5.70
CA ALA A 94 0.94 -3.00 7.14
C ALA A 94 0.32 -4.27 7.74
N GLN A 95 -0.90 -4.62 7.34
CA GLN A 95 -1.57 -5.84 7.75
C GLN A 95 -0.79 -7.09 7.31
N ALA A 96 -0.36 -7.16 6.04
CA ALA A 96 0.44 -8.27 5.52
C ALA A 96 1.73 -8.48 6.32
N LYS A 97 2.43 -7.41 6.72
CA LYS A 97 3.62 -7.49 7.57
C LYS A 97 3.30 -8.04 8.96
N GLN A 98 2.19 -7.62 9.57
CA GLN A 98 1.76 -8.13 10.87
C GLN A 98 1.44 -9.64 10.79
N TYR A 99 0.69 -10.06 9.77
CA TYR A 99 0.39 -11.47 9.53
C TYR A 99 1.67 -12.29 9.29
N GLN A 100 2.59 -11.78 8.48
CA GLN A 100 3.87 -12.43 8.23
C GLN A 100 4.67 -12.61 9.52
N ALA A 101 4.71 -11.60 10.39
CA ALA A 101 5.40 -11.69 11.68
C ALA A 101 4.75 -12.75 12.59
N MET A 102 3.42 -12.82 12.64
CA MET A 102 2.71 -13.86 13.40
C MET A 102 2.96 -15.25 12.84
N HIS A 103 2.83 -15.44 11.52
CA HIS A 103 3.11 -16.71 10.85
C HIS A 103 4.57 -17.15 11.09
N GLN A 104 5.54 -16.25 10.92
CA GLN A 104 6.94 -16.53 11.22
C GLN A 104 7.11 -16.95 12.68
N LYS A 105 6.46 -16.29 13.64
CA LYS A 105 6.63 -16.60 15.06
C LYS A 105 5.96 -17.90 15.47
N TYR A 106 4.73 -18.16 15.03
CA TYR A 106 3.90 -19.23 15.59
C TYR A 106 3.75 -20.43 14.67
N GLU A 107 3.99 -20.30 13.36
CA GLU A 107 3.75 -21.37 12.40
C GLU A 107 5.03 -21.87 11.73
N VAL A 108 6.03 -21.02 11.51
CA VAL A 108 7.30 -21.45 10.90
C VAL A 108 8.21 -22.09 11.96
N PRO A 109 8.48 -23.41 11.86
CA PRO A 109 9.35 -24.08 12.81
C PRO A 109 10.80 -23.61 12.62
N VAL A 110 11.50 -23.40 13.73
CA VAL A 110 12.94 -23.12 13.72
C VAL A 110 13.68 -24.13 14.59
N ARG A 111 14.85 -24.57 14.13
CA ARG A 111 15.67 -25.55 14.84
C ARG A 111 16.26 -24.95 16.13
N PRO A 112 16.07 -25.58 17.30
CA PRO A 112 16.67 -25.14 18.55
C PRO A 112 18.21 -25.16 18.50
N LYS A 113 18.85 -24.24 19.25
CA LYS A 113 20.32 -24.20 19.39
C LYS A 113 20.75 -25.14 20.52
N ASN A 114 21.82 -25.90 20.33
CA ASN A 114 22.43 -26.71 21.36
C ASN A 114 23.81 -26.13 21.73
N LEU A 115 23.99 -25.75 22.99
CA LEU A 115 25.26 -25.29 23.53
C LEU A 115 25.66 -26.21 24.69
N GLY A 116 26.53 -27.18 24.40
CA GLY A 116 27.09 -28.06 25.44
C GLY A 116 26.05 -28.93 26.17
N GLY A 117 25.00 -29.38 25.47
CA GLY A 117 23.93 -30.20 26.06
C GLY A 117 22.73 -29.39 26.56
N VAL A 118 22.82 -28.06 26.54
CA VAL A 118 21.70 -27.16 26.86
C VAL A 118 21.01 -26.70 25.58
N TRP A 119 19.70 -26.91 25.51
CA TRP A 119 18.88 -26.46 24.38
C TRP A 119 18.32 -25.07 24.64
N LEU A 120 18.52 -24.16 23.70
CA LEU A 120 18.06 -22.77 23.76
C LEU A 120 17.09 -22.46 22.63
N CYS A 121 16.06 -21.67 22.94
CA CYS A 121 15.18 -21.09 21.94
C CYS A 121 15.96 -20.08 21.08
N PRO A 122 15.93 -20.17 19.74
CA PRO A 122 16.67 -19.26 18.88
C PRO A 122 16.13 -17.82 18.89
N ASP A 123 14.88 -17.63 19.30
CA ASP A 123 14.17 -16.34 19.33
C ASP A 123 14.40 -15.59 20.64
N CYS A 124 14.13 -16.22 21.79
CA CYS A 124 14.26 -15.58 23.11
C CYS A 124 15.48 -16.01 23.94
N ASN A 125 16.33 -16.91 23.41
CA ASN A 125 17.53 -17.47 24.06
C ASN A 125 17.31 -18.09 25.45
N ARG A 126 16.07 -18.37 25.85
CA ARG A 126 15.78 -19.09 27.09
C ARG A 126 16.03 -20.58 26.93
N GLN A 127 16.45 -21.21 28.03
CA GLN A 127 16.61 -22.64 28.11
C GLN A 127 15.27 -23.37 27.94
N MET A 128 15.33 -24.46 27.19
CA MET A 128 14.19 -25.28 26.80
C MET A 128 14.51 -26.75 27.05
N ARG A 129 13.45 -27.55 27.24
CA ARG A 129 13.55 -29.02 27.22
C ARG A 129 13.30 -29.55 25.80
N PRO A 130 14.02 -30.58 25.35
CA PRO A 130 13.73 -31.31 24.11
C PRO A 130 12.29 -31.84 24.04
N GLY A 131 11.76 -31.92 22.82
CA GLY A 131 10.48 -32.57 22.50
C GLY A 131 9.25 -31.66 22.47
N ASN A 132 9.33 -30.43 22.98
CA ASN A 132 8.20 -29.49 22.91
C ASN A 132 8.12 -28.79 21.55
N ASN A 133 7.00 -28.89 20.85
CA ASN A 133 6.80 -28.22 19.55
C ASN A 133 6.81 -26.69 19.62
N TYR A 134 6.70 -26.11 20.82
CA TYR A 134 6.70 -24.67 21.05
C TYR A 134 7.59 -24.28 22.23
N CYS A 135 8.18 -23.10 22.15
CA CYS A 135 8.87 -22.48 23.27
C CYS A 135 7.86 -22.03 24.34
N TRP A 136 7.98 -22.58 25.55
CA TRP A 136 7.16 -22.23 26.72
C TRP A 136 7.24 -20.76 27.16
N ASN A 137 8.23 -20.01 26.66
CA ASN A 137 8.49 -18.64 27.10
C ASN A 137 8.00 -17.60 26.10
N CYS A 138 8.32 -17.76 24.81
CA CYS A 138 7.92 -16.79 23.78
C CYS A 138 6.90 -17.33 22.78
N GLY A 139 6.54 -18.62 22.85
CA GLY A 139 5.58 -19.27 21.95
C GLY A 139 6.13 -19.65 20.57
N LYS A 140 7.42 -19.42 20.29
CA LYS A 140 8.04 -19.77 19.00
C LYS A 140 7.89 -21.26 18.67
N ARG A 141 7.41 -21.60 17.48
CA ARG A 141 7.35 -22.99 17.00
C ARG A 141 8.77 -23.54 16.77
N LEU A 142 9.02 -24.71 17.32
CA LEU A 142 10.30 -25.41 17.27
C LEU A 142 10.19 -26.59 16.31
N GLY A 143 11.19 -26.75 15.45
CA GLY A 143 11.38 -27.95 14.64
C GLY A 143 12.54 -28.76 15.22
N TRP A 144 12.24 -29.86 15.90
CA TRP A 144 13.24 -30.79 16.43
C TRP A 144 13.85 -31.65 15.33
#